data_AF-A0A846PFY4-F1
#
_entry.id   AF-A0A846PFY4-F1
#
_cell.length_a   1.000
_cell.length_b   1.000
_cell.length_c   1.000
_cell.angle_alpha   90.00
_cell.angle_beta   90.00
_cell.angle_gamma   90.00
#
_symmetry.space_group_name_H-M   'P 1'
#
loop_
_entity.id
_entity.type
_entity.pdbx_description
1 polymer ?
#
loop_
_entity_poly.entity_id
_entity_poly.type
_entity_poly.pdbx_seq_one_letter_code
_entity_poly.pdbx_strand_id
1 'polypeptide(L)'
;PNADLVRNFVSTTNLKGVRLALELRGSEPHFHPHFLKMMHDLNMIHSVDLANDEEPAYHSDILYSRLFGKGTHNIYQPTDEELRKIDKKTSEGDHETIAVSFHFVRMYKDAARLKTYKETGKFPMVTKSTGLHSLEEVLSEDARLPSTKAELIRHQGWKLIDLTKTERAHASSLLQKLEERTYNNISEIVQTLEPVQSW
;
A
#
# COMPACT_ATOMS: atom_id res chain seq x y z
N PRO A 1 31.26 10.08 -4.31
CA PRO A 1 30.93 11.06 -3.26
C PRO A 1 30.00 10.48 -2.17
N ASN A 2 28.75 10.12 -2.49
CA ASN A 2 27.78 9.69 -1.46
C ASN A 2 28.07 8.29 -0.89
N ALA A 3 28.59 7.37 -1.70
CA ALA A 3 28.96 6.02 -1.24
C ALA A 3 30.09 6.04 -0.20
N ASP A 4 31.10 6.89 -0.42
CA ASP A 4 32.27 7.00 0.47
C ASP A 4 31.90 7.61 1.81
N LEU A 5 30.96 8.56 1.82
CA LEU A 5 30.40 9.12 3.06
C LEU A 5 29.68 8.05 3.88
N VAL A 6 28.88 7.18 3.26
CA VAL A 6 28.22 6.05 3.94
C VAL A 6 29.26 5.08 4.50
N ARG A 7 30.29 4.71 3.71
CA ARG A 7 31.38 3.84 4.19
C ARG A 7 32.08 4.44 5.40
N ASN A 8 32.44 5.72 5.35
CA ASN A 8 33.10 6.40 6.44
C ASN A 8 32.21 6.40 7.69
N PHE A 9 30.92 6.74 7.55
CA PHE A 9 29.98 6.71 8.67
C PHE A 9 29.84 5.32 9.29
N VAL A 10 29.71 4.27 8.49
CA VAL A 10 29.60 2.90 9.01
C VAL A 10 30.91 2.48 9.69
N SER A 11 32.06 2.84 9.13
CA SER A 11 33.38 2.47 9.66
C SER A 11 33.70 3.07 11.03
N THR A 12 33.07 4.18 11.41
CA THR A 12 33.24 4.80 12.73
C THR A 12 32.36 4.16 13.81
N THR A 13 31.56 3.14 13.46
CA THR A 13 30.62 2.48 14.36
C THR A 13 30.87 0.98 14.44
N ASN A 14 30.76 0.39 15.63
CA ASN A 14 30.73 -1.05 15.78
C ASN A 14 29.28 -1.53 15.79
N LEU A 15 28.86 -2.17 14.70
CA LEU A 15 27.48 -2.64 14.54
C LEU A 15 27.15 -3.87 15.41
N LYS A 16 28.12 -4.55 16.02
CA LYS A 16 27.91 -5.72 16.89
C LYS A 16 26.93 -6.77 16.30
N GLY A 17 27.00 -6.99 15.00
CA GLY A 17 26.13 -7.93 14.27
C GLY A 17 24.80 -7.35 13.77
N VAL A 18 24.51 -6.07 14.00
CA VAL A 18 23.35 -5.38 13.42
C VAL A 18 23.57 -5.14 11.93
N ARG A 19 22.62 -5.55 11.10
CA ARG A 19 22.58 -5.19 9.67
C ARG A 19 21.72 -3.96 9.44
N LEU A 20 22.10 -3.15 8.48
CA LEU A 20 21.41 -1.91 8.14
C LEU A 20 20.54 -2.12 6.90
N ALA A 21 19.26 -1.78 6.99
CA ALA A 21 18.38 -1.67 5.82
C ALA A 21 18.44 -0.24 5.30
N LEU A 22 18.64 -0.08 3.99
CA LEU A 22 18.76 1.23 3.35
C LEU A 22 17.72 1.38 2.25
N GLU A 23 16.88 2.42 2.39
CA GLU A 23 15.92 2.87 1.39
C GLU A 23 16.51 4.06 0.63
N LEU A 24 16.51 3.99 -0.69
CA LEU A 24 17.00 5.05 -1.55
C LEU A 24 15.81 5.75 -2.22
N ARG A 25 15.77 7.08 -2.17
CA ARG A 25 14.72 7.89 -2.82
C ARG A 25 15.36 8.85 -3.82
N GLY A 26 14.86 8.87 -5.06
CA GLY A 26 15.34 9.75 -6.13
C GLY A 26 14.90 9.26 -7.52
N SER A 27 15.02 10.12 -8.53
CA SER A 27 14.67 9.80 -9.93
C SER A 27 15.65 8.80 -10.54
N GLU A 28 15.10 7.68 -10.98
CA GLU A 28 15.71 6.59 -11.74
C GLU A 28 16.22 6.99 -13.16
N PRO A 29 17.05 6.15 -13.82
CA PRO A 29 17.35 4.78 -13.45
C PRO A 29 18.83 4.51 -13.23
N HIS A 30 19.11 3.40 -12.57
CA HIS A 30 20.44 2.89 -12.22
C HIS A 30 21.00 3.57 -10.98
N PHE A 31 20.76 2.89 -9.85
CA PHE A 31 21.70 2.87 -8.76
C PHE A 31 23.11 2.89 -9.33
N HIS A 32 23.87 3.95 -9.05
CA HIS A 32 25.24 4.01 -9.51
C HIS A 32 25.93 2.72 -9.04
N PRO A 33 26.51 1.88 -9.92
CA PRO A 33 26.97 0.53 -9.55
C PRO A 33 27.90 0.53 -8.34
N HIS A 34 28.70 1.59 -8.20
CA HIS A 34 29.54 1.83 -7.02
C HIS A 34 28.76 1.87 -5.68
N PHE A 35 27.55 2.43 -5.65
CA PHE A 35 26.71 2.52 -4.47
C PHE A 35 26.08 1.16 -4.12
N LEU A 36 25.59 0.40 -5.11
CA LEU A 36 25.11 -0.97 -4.88
C LEU A 36 26.24 -1.88 -4.38
N LYS A 37 27.41 -1.79 -5.01
CA LYS A 37 28.59 -2.51 -4.56
C LYS A 37 28.93 -2.14 -3.11
N MET A 38 28.83 -0.87 -2.74
CA MET A 38 29.02 -0.44 -1.36
C MET A 38 28.03 -1.07 -0.39
N MET A 39 26.74 -1.06 -0.71
CA MET A 39 25.73 -1.69 0.14
C MET A 39 25.98 -3.18 0.29
N HIS A 40 26.29 -3.87 -0.81
CA HIS A 40 26.61 -5.30 -0.82
C HIS A 40 27.88 -5.60 -0.01
N ASP A 41 28.98 -4.86 -0.21
CA ASP A 41 30.24 -5.03 0.53
C ASP A 41 30.06 -4.80 2.05
N LEU A 42 29.12 -3.94 2.44
CA LEU A 42 28.79 -3.65 3.84
C LEU A 42 27.70 -4.58 4.41
N ASN A 43 27.29 -5.60 3.66
CA ASN A 43 26.22 -6.54 4.02
C ASN A 43 24.91 -5.83 4.44
N MET A 44 24.59 -4.74 3.76
CA MET A 44 23.34 -4.00 3.95
C MET A 44 22.17 -4.74 3.28
N ILE A 45 20.96 -4.40 3.70
CA ILE A 45 19.71 -4.91 3.13
C ILE A 45 19.13 -3.80 2.24
N HIS A 46 18.81 -4.11 0.99
CA HIS A 46 18.09 -3.17 0.13
C HIS A 46 16.63 -3.10 0.57
N SER A 47 16.18 -1.93 1.03
CA SER A 47 14.78 -1.68 1.35
C SER A 47 14.03 -1.33 0.07
N VAL A 48 13.07 -2.16 -0.30
CA VAL A 48 12.28 -2.01 -1.55
C VAL A 48 10.81 -1.78 -1.28
N ASP A 49 10.10 -1.15 -2.20
CA ASP A 49 8.64 -1.08 -2.18
C ASP A 49 8.01 -2.14 -3.10
N LEU A 50 7.66 -3.29 -2.52
CA LEU A 50 7.04 -4.39 -3.25
C LEU A 50 5.66 -4.02 -3.83
N ALA A 51 4.98 -3.00 -3.28
CA ALA A 51 3.71 -2.50 -3.81
C ALA A 51 3.89 -1.66 -5.10
N ASN A 52 5.09 -1.13 -5.33
CA ASN A 52 5.49 -0.43 -6.55
C ASN A 52 6.30 -1.30 -7.52
N ASP A 53 6.26 -2.62 -7.30
CA ASP A 53 6.95 -3.59 -8.14
C ASP A 53 8.48 -3.55 -8.13
N GLU A 54 9.07 -2.94 -7.10
CA GLU A 54 10.53 -2.94 -6.92
C GLU A 54 11.05 -4.32 -6.52
N GLU A 55 12.31 -4.60 -6.89
CA GLU A 55 13.04 -5.81 -6.55
C GLU A 55 14.39 -5.48 -5.88
N PRO A 56 14.87 -6.32 -4.95
CA PRO A 56 16.19 -6.15 -4.37
C PRO A 56 17.27 -6.14 -5.47
N ALA A 57 18.22 -5.20 -5.39
CA ALA A 57 19.29 -5.08 -6.38
C ALA A 57 20.31 -6.24 -6.32
N TYR A 58 20.29 -7.01 -5.22
CA TYR A 58 21.11 -8.19 -4.99
C TYR A 58 20.41 -9.11 -3.97
N HIS A 59 20.79 -10.39 -3.94
CA HIS A 59 20.27 -11.37 -3.00
C HIS A 59 20.76 -11.11 -1.57
N SER A 60 19.89 -11.41 -0.60
CA SER A 60 20.13 -11.33 0.83
C SER A 60 19.23 -12.36 1.51
N ASP A 61 19.67 -12.97 2.61
CA ASP A 61 18.88 -13.80 3.53
C ASP A 61 17.70 -13.04 4.16
N ILE A 62 17.74 -11.69 4.14
CA ILE A 62 16.65 -10.83 4.62
C ILE A 62 16.04 -10.07 3.44
N LEU A 63 14.71 -10.19 3.27
CA LEU A 63 13.89 -9.31 2.45
C LEU A 63 13.22 -8.27 3.35
N TYR A 64 13.55 -7.00 3.14
CA TYR A 64 12.92 -5.89 3.86
C TYR A 64 12.17 -4.99 2.88
N SER A 65 10.88 -4.78 3.13
CA SER A 65 10.06 -3.91 2.31
C SER A 65 9.32 -2.85 3.11
N ARG A 66 9.31 -1.62 2.60
CA ARG A 66 8.47 -0.53 3.09
C ARG A 66 7.46 -0.18 2.01
N LEU A 67 6.19 -0.44 2.29
CA LEU A 67 5.10 -0.28 1.33
C LEU A 67 4.53 1.12 1.38
N PHE A 68 4.82 1.95 0.38
CA PHE A 68 4.21 3.27 0.16
C PHE A 68 3.10 3.19 -0.89
N GLY A 69 3.27 2.25 -1.84
CA GLY A 69 2.39 1.97 -2.96
C GLY A 69 2.16 3.17 -3.87
N LYS A 70 1.04 3.13 -4.60
CA LYS A 70 0.88 3.89 -5.84
C LYS A 70 0.19 5.25 -5.65
N GLY A 71 -0.27 5.54 -4.43
CA GLY A 71 -1.01 6.77 -4.13
C GLY A 71 -0.08 7.96 -3.87
N THR A 72 -0.59 9.16 -4.15
CA THR A 72 0.12 10.40 -3.79
C THR A 72 0.21 10.52 -2.27
N HIS A 73 1.39 10.84 -1.75
CA HIS A 73 1.64 10.95 -0.30
C HIS A 73 1.17 9.73 0.52
N ASN A 74 1.27 8.52 -0.04
CA ASN A 74 0.85 7.25 0.57
C ASN A 74 -0.67 7.17 0.86
N ILE A 75 -1.47 8.07 0.27
CA ILE A 75 -2.93 8.04 0.33
C ILE A 75 -3.41 6.95 -0.63
N TYR A 76 -3.42 5.72 -0.11
CA TYR A 76 -3.79 4.53 -0.85
C TYR A 76 -4.22 3.43 0.12
N GLN A 77 -5.04 2.50 -0.36
CA GLN A 77 -5.32 1.26 0.34
C GLN A 77 -5.18 0.10 -0.65
N PRO A 78 -4.24 -0.84 -0.43
CA PRO A 78 -4.00 -1.92 -1.39
C PRO A 78 -5.22 -2.85 -1.51
N THR A 79 -5.55 -3.18 -2.75
CA THR A 79 -6.58 -4.18 -3.06
C THR A 79 -6.16 -5.58 -2.62
N ASP A 80 -7.11 -6.51 -2.59
CA ASP A 80 -6.81 -7.92 -2.31
C ASP A 80 -5.79 -8.50 -3.27
N GLU A 81 -5.91 -8.17 -4.55
CA GLU A 81 -5.00 -8.65 -5.59
C GLU A 81 -3.58 -8.11 -5.38
N GLU A 82 -3.46 -6.83 -5.00
CA GLU A 82 -2.15 -6.26 -4.70
C GLU A 82 -1.52 -6.87 -3.44
N LEU A 83 -2.31 -7.14 -2.41
CA LEU A 83 -1.83 -7.87 -1.23
C LEU A 83 -1.42 -9.30 -1.56
N ARG A 84 -2.14 -10.00 -2.45
CA ARG A 84 -1.73 -11.33 -2.96
C ARG A 84 -0.43 -11.24 -3.76
N LYS A 85 -0.25 -10.21 -4.58
CA LYS A 85 0.99 -9.99 -5.33
C LYS A 85 2.18 -9.78 -4.39
N ILE A 86 2.00 -8.99 -3.34
CA ILE A 86 3.03 -8.81 -2.30
C ILE A 86 3.31 -10.14 -1.60
N ASP A 87 2.28 -10.88 -1.19
CA ASP A 87 2.43 -12.19 -0.55
C ASP A 87 3.22 -13.18 -1.42
N LYS A 88 2.87 -13.25 -2.71
CA LYS A 88 3.55 -14.06 -3.71
C LYS A 88 5.03 -13.72 -3.79
N LYS A 89 5.37 -12.44 -3.97
CA LYS A 89 6.78 -11.99 -4.01
C LYS A 89 7.56 -12.32 -2.75
N THR A 90 6.91 -12.21 -1.59
CA THR A 90 7.56 -12.61 -0.34
C THR A 90 7.75 -14.12 -0.21
N SER A 91 6.93 -14.93 -0.89
CA SER A 91 6.95 -16.39 -0.74
C SER A 91 7.78 -17.11 -1.81
N GLU A 92 8.10 -16.45 -2.92
CA GLU A 92 8.87 -17.05 -4.04
C GLU A 92 10.39 -16.95 -3.87
N GLY A 93 10.89 -16.13 -2.95
CA GLY A 93 12.32 -15.91 -2.73
C GLY A 93 12.93 -16.86 -1.68
N ASP A 94 14.23 -17.10 -1.80
CA ASP A 94 15.04 -17.80 -0.79
C ASP A 94 15.54 -16.79 0.25
N HIS A 95 14.62 -16.34 1.10
CA HIS A 95 14.88 -15.43 2.21
C HIS A 95 14.53 -16.11 3.53
N GLU A 96 15.47 -16.13 4.47
CA GLU A 96 15.25 -16.68 5.82
C GLU A 96 14.32 -15.79 6.65
N THR A 97 14.42 -14.46 6.48
CA THR A 97 13.59 -13.49 7.19
C THR A 97 12.95 -12.52 6.22
N ILE A 98 11.65 -12.32 6.38
CA ILE A 98 10.87 -11.38 5.58
C ILE A 98 10.20 -10.39 6.53
N ALA A 99 10.46 -9.10 6.32
CA ALA A 99 9.86 -8.03 7.09
C ALA A 99 9.20 -7.02 6.14
N VAL A 100 7.89 -6.87 6.27
CA VAL A 100 7.07 -5.96 5.43
C VAL A 100 6.43 -4.92 6.32
N SER A 101 6.80 -3.65 6.11
CA SER A 101 6.30 -2.51 6.87
C SER A 101 5.35 -1.66 6.02
N PHE A 102 4.10 -1.58 6.45
CA PHE A 102 3.06 -0.80 5.78
C PHE A 102 3.20 0.68 6.13
N HIS A 103 3.19 1.57 5.13
CA HIS A 103 3.28 3.03 5.29
C HIS A 103 2.12 3.79 4.60
N PHE A 104 1.03 3.08 4.29
CA PHE A 104 -0.23 3.66 3.84
C PHE A 104 -0.97 4.38 4.97
N VAL A 105 -1.95 5.23 4.61
CA VAL A 105 -2.83 5.89 5.60
C VAL A 105 -3.57 4.88 6.50
N ARG A 106 -3.96 3.71 5.98
CA ARG A 106 -4.65 2.64 6.74
C ARG A 106 -3.71 1.49 7.15
N MET A 107 -2.41 1.76 7.33
CA MET A 107 -1.36 0.74 7.51
C MET A 107 -1.68 -0.40 8.48
N TYR A 108 -2.27 -0.12 9.65
CA TYR A 108 -2.60 -1.17 10.62
C TYR A 108 -3.70 -2.11 10.13
N LYS A 109 -4.74 -1.57 9.48
CA LYS A 109 -5.82 -2.36 8.90
C LYS A 109 -5.28 -3.20 7.74
N ASP A 110 -4.40 -2.64 6.91
CA ASP A 110 -3.85 -3.34 5.75
C ASP A 110 -2.85 -4.44 6.15
N ALA A 111 -2.02 -4.19 7.16
CA ALA A 111 -1.15 -5.20 7.75
C ALA A 111 -1.96 -6.35 8.36
N ALA A 112 -3.04 -6.04 9.09
CA ALA A 112 -3.95 -7.04 9.65
C ALA A 112 -4.65 -7.84 8.54
N ARG A 113 -5.07 -7.20 7.45
CA ARG A 113 -5.67 -7.88 6.28
C ARG A 113 -4.71 -8.90 5.66
N LEU A 114 -3.46 -8.50 5.40
CA LEU A 114 -2.46 -9.41 4.85
C LEU A 114 -2.15 -10.55 5.83
N LYS A 115 -2.00 -10.25 7.12
CA LYS A 115 -1.79 -11.27 8.16
C LYS A 115 -2.92 -12.30 8.18
N THR A 116 -4.17 -11.86 8.28
CA THR A 116 -5.34 -12.76 8.27
C THR A 116 -5.41 -13.59 6.99
N TYR A 117 -5.07 -13.01 5.84
CA TYR A 117 -5.00 -13.74 4.59
C TYR A 117 -3.92 -14.84 4.61
N LYS A 118 -2.70 -14.53 5.09
CA LYS A 118 -1.64 -15.55 5.22
C LYS A 118 -2.02 -16.68 6.17
N GLU A 119 -2.77 -16.37 7.24
CA GLU A 119 -3.19 -17.36 8.24
C GLU A 119 -4.39 -18.21 7.79
N THR A 120 -5.31 -17.66 6.99
CA THR A 120 -6.61 -18.30 6.70
C THR A 120 -6.89 -18.56 5.22
N GLY A 121 -6.07 -18.02 4.32
CA GLY A 121 -6.30 -18.01 2.88
C GLY A 121 -7.42 -17.05 2.43
N LYS A 122 -8.05 -16.32 3.36
CA LYS A 122 -9.16 -15.40 3.10
C LYS A 122 -8.87 -14.05 3.71
N PHE A 123 -9.19 -13.00 2.99
CA PHE A 123 -9.10 -11.68 3.57
C PHE A 123 -10.39 -11.32 4.34
N PRO A 124 -10.28 -10.55 5.43
CA PRO A 124 -11.43 -10.08 6.18
C PRO A 124 -12.13 -8.90 5.47
N MET A 125 -13.41 -8.68 5.81
CA MET A 125 -14.11 -7.46 5.42
C MET A 125 -13.44 -6.22 6.01
N VAL A 126 -13.58 -5.08 5.33
CA VAL A 126 -12.95 -3.80 5.74
C VAL A 126 -13.92 -2.83 6.42
N THR A 127 -15.22 -3.09 6.27
CA THR A 127 -16.37 -2.42 6.87
C THR A 127 -17.29 -3.45 7.55
N LYS A 128 -18.33 -2.98 8.25
CA LYS A 128 -19.33 -3.86 8.89
C LYS A 128 -20.43 -4.31 7.93
N SER A 129 -20.52 -3.68 6.76
CA SER A 129 -21.62 -3.83 5.81
C SER A 129 -21.10 -4.20 4.43
N THR A 130 -22.00 -4.41 3.46
CA THR A 130 -21.63 -4.65 2.06
C THR A 130 -22.40 -3.74 1.11
N GLY A 131 -21.95 -3.61 -0.14
CA GLY A 131 -22.60 -2.80 -1.17
C GLY A 131 -22.63 -1.30 -0.82
N LEU A 132 -23.75 -0.63 -1.11
CA LEU A 132 -23.89 0.81 -0.86
C LEU A 132 -23.79 1.18 0.61
N HIS A 133 -24.16 0.28 1.53
CA HIS A 133 -24.05 0.54 2.96
C HIS A 133 -22.58 0.50 3.43
N SER A 134 -21.73 -0.27 2.75
CA SER A 134 -20.27 -0.23 2.94
C SER A 134 -19.68 1.08 2.44
N LEU A 135 -20.14 1.57 1.28
CA LEU A 135 -19.77 2.90 0.78
C LEU A 135 -20.20 4.01 1.74
N GLU A 136 -21.44 3.94 2.25
CA GLU A 136 -21.97 4.88 3.23
C GLU A 136 -21.11 4.91 4.50
N GLU A 137 -20.72 3.75 5.03
CA GLU A 137 -19.82 3.63 6.18
C GLU A 137 -18.48 4.32 5.91
N VAL A 138 -17.88 4.08 4.74
CA VAL A 138 -16.59 4.66 4.33
C VAL A 138 -16.66 6.19 4.17
N LEU A 139 -17.74 6.69 3.55
CA LEU A 139 -17.95 8.13 3.38
C LEU A 139 -18.22 8.81 4.72
N SER A 140 -18.93 8.15 5.63
CA SER A 140 -19.27 8.71 6.95
C SER A 140 -18.05 8.91 7.86
N GLU A 141 -16.91 8.28 7.56
CA GLU A 141 -15.70 8.47 8.35
C GLU A 141 -15.15 9.90 8.29
N ASP A 142 -15.10 10.52 7.10
CA ASP A 142 -14.45 11.83 6.91
C ASP A 142 -14.83 12.58 5.60
N ALA A 143 -15.88 12.17 4.88
CA ALA A 143 -16.28 12.87 3.66
C ALA A 143 -16.69 14.31 3.99
N ARG A 144 -16.08 15.27 3.28
CA ARG A 144 -16.43 16.68 3.38
C ARG A 144 -17.52 16.98 2.36
N LEU A 145 -18.65 17.48 2.82
CA LEU A 145 -19.79 17.83 2.00
C LEU A 145 -20.21 19.28 2.28
N PRO A 146 -20.76 20.01 1.29
CA PRO A 146 -21.04 19.57 -0.08
C PRO A 146 -19.77 19.30 -0.91
N SER A 147 -19.85 18.36 -1.86
CA SER A 147 -18.71 18.02 -2.72
C SER A 147 -19.13 17.51 -4.10
N THR A 148 -18.29 17.78 -5.10
CA THR A 148 -18.46 17.28 -6.46
C THR A 148 -18.06 15.80 -6.58
N LYS A 149 -18.52 15.13 -7.64
CA LYS A 149 -18.08 13.75 -7.98
C LYS A 149 -16.55 13.65 -8.04
N ALA A 150 -15.89 14.58 -8.73
CA ALA A 150 -14.44 14.59 -8.88
C ALA A 150 -13.70 14.69 -7.53
N GLU A 151 -14.19 15.55 -6.63
CA GLU A 151 -13.62 15.69 -5.28
C GLU A 151 -13.84 14.45 -4.41
N LEU A 152 -15.03 13.84 -4.48
CA LEU A 152 -15.32 12.57 -3.79
C LEU A 152 -14.37 11.47 -4.25
N ILE A 153 -14.17 11.30 -5.56
CA ILE A 153 -13.23 10.31 -6.11
C ILE A 153 -11.80 10.63 -5.64
N ARG A 154 -11.40 11.90 -5.68
CA ARG A 154 -10.05 12.31 -5.29
C ARG A 154 -9.77 12.06 -3.80
N HIS A 155 -10.74 12.32 -2.92
CA HIS A 155 -10.54 12.25 -1.47
C HIS A 155 -10.92 10.92 -0.84
N GLN A 156 -11.93 10.25 -1.39
CA GLN A 156 -12.53 9.04 -0.82
C GLN A 156 -12.30 7.82 -1.71
N GLY A 157 -12.03 8.02 -3.00
CA GLY A 157 -11.99 6.94 -3.98
C GLY A 157 -10.92 5.88 -3.72
N TRP A 158 -9.82 6.22 -3.03
CA TRP A 158 -8.73 5.29 -2.71
C TRP A 158 -9.05 4.29 -1.59
N LYS A 159 -10.12 4.53 -0.82
CA LYS A 159 -10.53 3.68 0.31
C LYS A 159 -11.23 2.43 -0.22
N LEU A 160 -11.07 1.31 0.46
CA LEU A 160 -11.79 0.08 0.12
C LEU A 160 -13.20 0.07 0.72
N ILE A 161 -14.11 -0.51 -0.05
CA ILE A 161 -15.47 -0.91 0.32
C ILE A 161 -15.62 -2.41 0.11
N ASP A 162 -16.52 -3.04 0.86
CA ASP A 162 -16.94 -4.42 0.67
C ASP A 162 -18.13 -4.46 -0.30
N LEU A 163 -17.91 -4.94 -1.53
CA LEU A 163 -19.00 -5.17 -2.47
C LEU A 163 -19.85 -6.36 -2.02
N THR A 164 -19.17 -7.42 -1.58
CA THR A 164 -19.75 -8.61 -0.96
C THR A 164 -18.90 -9.01 0.25
N LYS A 165 -19.28 -10.08 0.97
CA LYS A 165 -18.48 -10.59 2.10
C LYS A 165 -17.07 -11.05 1.71
N THR A 166 -16.84 -11.32 0.43
CA THR A 166 -15.56 -11.87 -0.08
C THR A 166 -14.89 -10.98 -1.11
N GLU A 167 -15.57 -9.92 -1.58
CA GLU A 167 -15.08 -9.05 -2.64
C GLU A 167 -15.00 -7.60 -2.18
N ARG A 168 -13.84 -6.98 -2.39
CA ARG A 168 -13.58 -5.58 -2.08
C ARG A 168 -13.11 -4.84 -3.31
N ALA A 169 -13.53 -3.59 -3.40
CA ALA A 169 -13.10 -2.67 -4.43
C ALA A 169 -12.81 -1.30 -3.82
N HIS A 170 -12.10 -0.46 -4.54
CA HIS A 170 -11.98 0.95 -4.19
C HIS A 170 -13.34 1.65 -4.32
N ALA A 171 -13.63 2.60 -3.43
CA ALA A 171 -14.85 3.39 -3.46
C ALA A 171 -15.02 4.14 -4.79
N SER A 172 -13.92 4.46 -5.46
CA SER A 172 -13.91 5.03 -6.82
C SER A 172 -14.72 4.20 -7.81
N SER A 173 -14.77 2.87 -7.68
CA SER A 173 -15.54 1.98 -8.57
C SER A 173 -17.05 2.27 -8.56
N LEU A 174 -17.60 2.73 -7.43
CA LEU A 174 -18.99 3.15 -7.32
C LEU A 174 -19.14 4.66 -7.55
N LEU A 175 -18.24 5.48 -6.99
CA LEU A 175 -18.29 6.94 -7.15
C LEU A 175 -18.16 7.38 -8.62
N GLN A 176 -17.46 6.62 -9.45
CA GLN A 176 -17.39 6.88 -10.90
C GLN A 176 -18.74 6.78 -11.61
N LYS A 177 -19.73 6.09 -11.03
CA LYS A 177 -21.09 5.96 -11.59
C LYS A 177 -21.99 7.15 -11.29
N LEU A 178 -21.58 8.03 -10.37
CA LEU A 178 -22.33 9.25 -10.06
C LEU A 178 -22.41 10.17 -11.29
N GLU A 179 -23.47 10.96 -11.36
CA GLU A 179 -23.55 12.08 -12.30
C GLU A 179 -22.63 13.22 -11.82
N GLU A 180 -22.11 14.01 -12.77
CA GLU A 180 -21.26 15.16 -12.46
C GLU A 180 -22.12 16.31 -11.92
N ARG A 181 -22.22 16.38 -10.59
CA ARG A 181 -22.91 17.44 -9.85
C ARG A 181 -22.35 17.54 -8.43
N THR A 182 -22.82 18.52 -7.69
CA THR A 182 -22.54 18.66 -6.25
C THR A 182 -23.53 17.82 -5.45
N TYR A 183 -23.02 17.02 -4.52
CA TYR A 183 -23.77 16.24 -3.54
C TYR A 183 -23.68 16.93 -2.18
N ASN A 184 -24.81 17.16 -1.53
CA ASN A 184 -24.86 17.92 -0.27
C ASN A 184 -24.73 17.05 0.97
N ASN A 185 -25.07 15.76 0.86
CA ASN A 185 -25.07 14.81 1.96
C ASN A 185 -24.85 13.39 1.42
N ILE A 186 -24.52 12.45 2.31
CA ILE A 186 -24.26 11.05 1.93
C ILE A 186 -25.52 10.37 1.39
N SER A 187 -26.70 10.71 1.89
CA SER A 187 -27.97 10.15 1.42
C SER A 187 -28.21 10.43 -0.07
N GLU A 188 -27.91 11.64 -0.55
CA GLU A 188 -28.00 11.97 -1.98
C GLU A 188 -27.07 11.09 -2.82
N ILE A 189 -25.86 10.80 -2.33
CA ILE A 189 -24.89 9.94 -3.01
C ILE A 189 -25.44 8.51 -3.13
N VAL A 190 -25.91 7.95 -2.00
CA VAL A 190 -26.45 6.59 -1.94
C VAL A 190 -27.69 6.44 -2.83
N GLN A 191 -28.67 7.35 -2.72
CA GLN A 191 -29.88 7.36 -3.54
C GLN A 191 -29.59 7.47 -5.04
N THR A 192 -28.54 8.21 -5.42
CA THR A 192 -28.13 8.31 -6.83
C THR A 192 -27.54 7.00 -7.35
N LEU A 193 -26.91 6.20 -6.48
CA LEU A 193 -26.28 4.94 -6.85
C LEU A 193 -27.22 3.72 -6.77
N GLU A 194 -28.30 3.80 -6.00
CA GLU A 194 -29.30 2.73 -5.86
C GLU A 194 -29.82 2.19 -7.22
N PRO A 195 -30.22 3.02 -8.21
CA PRO A 195 -30.74 2.52 -9.49
C PRO A 195 -29.68 1.89 -10.40
N VAL A 196 -28.40 2.15 -10.13
CA VAL A 196 -27.25 1.74 -10.97
C VAL A 196 -26.61 0.45 -10.48
N GLN A 197 -27.12 -0.15 -9.39
CA GLN A 197 -26.68 -1.45 -8.89
C GLN A 197 -27.33 -2.59 -9.69
N SER A 198 -26.61 -3.11 -10.67
CA SER A 198 -26.77 -4.49 -11.15
C SER A 198 -25.77 -5.37 -10.40
N TRP A 199 -26.25 -6.42 -9.73
CA TRP A 199 -25.45 -7.45 -9.08
C TRP A 199 -24.98 -8.50 -10.09
#